data_AF-A0A562MQN8-F1
#
_entry.id   AF-A0A562MQN8-F1
#
_cell.length_a   1.000
_cell.length_b   1.000
_cell.length_c   1.000
_cell.angle_alpha   90.00
_cell.angle_beta   90.00
_cell.angle_gamma   90.00
#
_symmetry.space_group_name_H-M   'P 1'
#
loop_
_entity.id
_entity.type
_entity.pdbx_description
1 polymer ?
#
loop_
_entity_poly.entity_id
_entity_poly.type
_entity_poly.pdbx_seq_one_letter_code
_entity_poly.pdbx_strand_id
1 'polypeptide(L)'
;MNKHFKNNPDLLEYFETSDGQAFYKKQDAKNYAKGLTDKSVSKVERTSEDDENQEESGKKGKKTAVEQIEAISLVDTLEGLAPFESDKRATVVAALEERRKVLIENAE
;
A
#
# COMPACT_ATOMS: atom_id res chain seq x y z
N MET A 1 -21.21 1.26 -14.24
CA MET A 1 -20.06 0.31 -14.20
C MET A 1 -19.15 0.54 -15.40
N ASN A 2 -17.90 0.95 -15.15
CA ASN A 2 -16.96 1.45 -16.15
C ASN A 2 -16.49 0.35 -17.12
N LYS A 3 -16.36 0.63 -18.43
CA LYS A 3 -16.03 -0.39 -19.46
C LYS A 3 -14.67 -1.07 -19.24
N HIS A 4 -13.73 -0.34 -18.63
CA HIS A 4 -12.37 -0.82 -18.37
C HIS A 4 -12.34 -1.92 -17.30
N PHE A 5 -13.18 -1.80 -16.27
CA PHE A 5 -13.35 -2.82 -15.23
C PHE A 5 -14.19 -4.01 -15.71
N LYS A 6 -15.13 -3.81 -16.64
CA LYS A 6 -15.90 -4.92 -17.23
C LYS A 6 -15.03 -5.87 -18.05
N ASN A 7 -14.10 -5.32 -18.83
CA ASN A 7 -13.20 -6.11 -19.67
C ASN A 7 -12.00 -6.66 -18.89
N ASN A 8 -11.69 -6.09 -17.73
CA ASN A 8 -10.59 -6.50 -16.87
C ASN A 8 -11.11 -6.57 -15.42
N PRO A 9 -11.76 -7.68 -15.04
CA PRO A 9 -12.41 -7.79 -13.73
C PRO A 9 -11.42 -7.69 -12.56
N ASP A 10 -10.16 -8.09 -12.76
CA ASP A 10 -9.06 -7.97 -11.80
C ASP A 10 -8.46 -6.55 -11.71
N LEU A 11 -8.92 -5.61 -12.54
CA LEU A 11 -8.39 -4.26 -12.56
C LEU A 11 -8.91 -3.45 -11.35
N LEU A 12 -8.00 -3.07 -10.46
CA LEU A 12 -8.32 -2.28 -9.27
C LEU A 12 -8.38 -0.78 -9.55
N GLU A 13 -7.49 -0.30 -10.42
CA GLU A 13 -7.39 1.11 -10.79
C GLU A 13 -6.90 1.26 -12.22
N TYR A 14 -7.28 2.38 -12.84
CA TYR A 14 -6.69 2.83 -14.09
C TYR A 14 -6.52 4.34 -14.09
N PHE A 15 -5.74 4.84 -15.04
CA PHE A 15 -5.42 6.25 -15.18
C PHE A 15 -5.94 6.75 -16.52
N GLU A 16 -6.73 7.82 -16.49
CA GLU A 16 -7.29 8.45 -17.66
C GLU A 16 -6.61 9.81 -17.88
N THR A 17 -6.22 10.08 -19.12
CA THR A 17 -5.65 11.38 -19.52
C THR A 17 -6.77 12.31 -19.99
N SER A 18 -6.49 13.61 -20.05
CA SER A 18 -7.44 14.65 -20.51
C SER A 18 -8.04 14.40 -21.90
N ASP A 19 -7.34 13.65 -22.76
CA ASP A 19 -7.80 13.24 -24.11
C ASP A 19 -8.72 12.00 -24.09
N GLY A 20 -8.98 11.42 -22.91
CA GLY A 20 -9.82 10.24 -22.73
C GLY A 20 -9.09 8.91 -22.93
N GLN A 21 -7.77 8.92 -23.07
CA GLN A 21 -6.97 7.69 -23.18
C GLN A 21 -6.69 7.09 -21.80
N ALA A 22 -7.04 5.81 -21.64
CA ALA A 22 -6.89 5.04 -20.40
C ALA A 22 -5.61 4.18 -20.39
N PHE A 23 -4.96 4.10 -19.23
CA PHE A 23 -3.72 3.38 -18.99
C PHE A 23 -3.77 2.63 -17.66
N TYR A 24 -3.18 1.45 -17.60
CA TYR A 24 -3.13 0.64 -16.37
C TYR A 24 -1.92 0.98 -15.49
N LYS A 25 -0.97 1.78 -15.99
CA LYS A 25 0.19 2.25 -15.23
C LYS A 25 0.23 3.76 -15.21
N LYS A 26 0.40 4.32 -14.02
CA LYS A 26 0.52 5.77 -13.80
C LYS A 26 1.60 6.42 -14.65
N GLN A 27 2.73 5.73 -14.80
CA GLN A 27 3.90 6.27 -15.50
C GLN A 27 3.66 6.38 -17.01
N ASP A 28 2.91 5.45 -17.60
CA ASP A 28 2.53 5.48 -19.01
C ASP A 28 1.55 6.63 -19.28
N ALA A 29 0.53 6.78 -18.41
CA ALA A 29 -0.41 7.90 -18.49
C ALA A 29 0.31 9.26 -18.39
N LYS A 30 1.25 9.40 -17.44
CA LYS A 30 2.05 10.62 -17.29
C LYS A 30 2.95 10.89 -18.48
N ASN A 31 3.55 9.86 -19.06
CA ASN A 31 4.40 10.03 -20.23
C ASN A 31 3.59 10.45 -21.46
N TYR A 32 2.39 9.89 -21.63
CA TYR A 32 1.46 10.30 -22.67
C TYR A 32 1.00 11.75 -22.48
N ALA A 33 0.55 12.09 -21.26
CA ALA A 33 0.05 13.42 -20.94
C ALA A 33 1.07 14.54 -21.15
N LYS A 34 2.38 14.26 -21.15
CA LYS A 34 3.41 15.27 -21.48
C LYS A 34 3.26 15.87 -22.89
N GLY A 35 2.74 15.08 -23.83
CA GLY A 35 2.51 15.51 -25.21
C GLY A 35 1.20 16.26 -25.42
N LEU A 36 0.32 16.27 -24.42
CA LEU A 36 -0.97 16.95 -24.47
C LEU A 36 -0.85 18.41 -23.98
N THR A 37 -1.77 19.25 -24.47
CA THR A 37 -1.94 20.62 -23.98
C THR A 37 -2.33 20.60 -22.50
N ASP A 38 -3.27 19.73 -22.15
CA ASP A 38 -3.68 19.49 -20.78
C ASP A 38 -3.00 18.23 -20.23
N LYS A 39 -2.12 18.40 -19.26
CA LYS A 39 -1.24 17.33 -18.72
C LYS A 39 -1.86 16.64 -17.51
N SER A 40 -3.15 16.84 -17.27
CA SER A 40 -3.83 16.22 -16.15
C SER A 40 -4.02 14.72 -16.41
N VAL A 41 -3.90 13.97 -15.31
CA VAL A 41 -4.14 12.53 -15.29
C VAL A 41 -5.07 12.26 -14.13
N SER A 42 -6.26 11.77 -14.44
CA SER A 42 -7.28 11.37 -13.46
C SER A 42 -7.06 9.92 -13.08
N LYS A 43 -6.94 9.65 -11.78
CA LYS A 43 -6.96 8.29 -11.27
C LYS A 43 -8.41 7.85 -11.16
N VAL A 44 -8.77 6.77 -11.83
CA VAL A 44 -10.08 6.15 -11.71
C VAL A 44 -9.88 4.83 -10.99
N GLU A 45 -10.24 4.84 -9.73
CA GLU A 45 -10.21 3.67 -8.87
C GLU A 45 -11.56 2.97 -8.95
N ARG A 46 -11.58 1.65 -8.80
CA ARG A 46 -12.82 0.93 -8.57
C ARG A 46 -13.31 1.33 -7.18
N THR A 47 -14.13 2.38 -7.09
CA THR A 47 -14.68 2.85 -5.83
C THR A 47 -15.57 1.77 -5.24
N SER A 48 -15.22 1.35 -4.03
CA SER A 48 -15.92 0.45 -3.12
C SER A 48 -17.29 0.97 -2.66
N GLU A 49 -18.13 1.50 -3.55
CA GLU A 49 -19.59 1.45 -3.32
C GLU A 49 -20.16 0.05 -3.65
N ASP A 50 -19.29 -0.89 -4.05
CA ASP A 50 -19.60 -2.29 -4.38
C ASP A 50 -18.74 -3.30 -3.59
N ASP A 51 -17.85 -2.86 -2.69
CA ASP A 51 -17.04 -3.79 -1.89
C ASP A 51 -16.50 -3.13 -0.61
N GLU A 52 -17.25 -3.25 0.49
CA GLU A 52 -16.77 -3.02 1.85
C GLU A 52 -15.68 -4.05 2.19
N ASN A 53 -14.45 -3.88 1.73
CA ASN A 53 -13.31 -4.37 2.50
C ASN A 53 -12.00 -3.66 2.16
N GLN A 54 -11.30 -3.32 3.23
CA GLN A 54 -9.97 -2.76 3.21
C GLN A 54 -8.97 -3.78 2.62
N GLU A 55 -8.00 -3.32 1.82
CA GLU A 55 -6.59 -3.25 2.26
C GLU A 55 -5.64 -2.90 1.09
N GLU A 56 -4.73 -1.98 1.42
CA GLU A 56 -3.37 -1.83 0.93
C GLU A 56 -3.11 -1.74 -0.59
N SER A 57 -3.24 -0.50 -1.07
CA SER A 57 -2.42 -0.01 -2.19
C SER A 57 -0.93 -0.21 -1.92
N GLY A 58 -0.34 -1.18 -2.63
CA GLY A 58 1.08 -1.45 -2.68
C GLY A 58 1.93 -0.21 -2.98
N LYS A 59 2.54 0.34 -1.93
CA LYS A 59 3.83 1.02 -2.00
C LYS A 59 4.82 0.21 -1.18
N LYS A 60 5.64 -0.60 -1.84
CA LYS A 60 6.94 -1.03 -1.31
C LYS A 60 7.90 0.17 -1.27
N GLY A 61 7.55 1.22 -0.53
CA GLY A 61 8.54 2.12 0.05
C GLY A 61 9.08 1.41 1.27
N LYS A 62 10.41 1.36 1.45
CA LYS A 62 10.98 0.88 2.71
C LYS A 62 10.38 1.74 3.83
N LYS A 63 9.52 1.15 4.68
CA LYS A 63 8.96 1.85 5.84
C LYS A 63 10.11 2.46 6.64
N THR A 64 9.92 3.68 7.10
CA THR A 64 10.91 4.34 7.95
C THR A 64 11.04 3.57 9.27
N ALA A 65 12.15 3.79 9.98
CA ALA A 65 12.37 3.12 11.27
C ALA A 65 11.23 3.42 12.27
N VAL A 66 10.69 4.64 12.20
CA VAL A 66 9.59 5.10 13.07
C VAL A 66 8.30 4.34 12.77
N GLU A 67 7.91 4.23 11.50
CA GLU A 67 6.73 3.47 11.08
C GLU A 67 6.83 1.98 11.43
N GLN A 68 8.04 1.40 11.37
CA GLN A 68 8.25 0.02 11.77
C GLN A 68 8.11 -0.17 13.28
N ILE A 69 8.61 0.75 14.10
CA ILE A 69 8.46 0.72 15.56
C ILE A 69 6.99 0.83 15.95
N GLU A 70 6.25 1.73 15.31
CA GLU A 70 4.80 1.87 15.52
C GLU A 70 4.03 0.61 15.07
N ALA A 71 4.42 0.02 13.95
CA ALA A 71 3.82 -1.25 13.53
C ALA A 71 4.11 -2.38 14.53
N ILE A 72 5.33 -2.46 15.08
CA ILE A 72 5.70 -3.44 16.11
C ILE A 72 4.86 -3.26 17.38
N SER A 73 4.63 -2.03 17.84
CA SER A 73 3.84 -1.80 19.06
C SER A 73 2.38 -2.23 18.93
N LEU A 74 1.84 -2.22 17.69
CA LEU A 74 0.49 -2.69 17.36
C LEU A 74 0.39 -4.22 17.19
N VAL A 75 1.51 -4.94 17.15
CA VAL A 75 1.48 -6.40 17.03
C VAL A 75 1.07 -7.02 18.35
N ASP A 76 0.02 -7.84 18.34
CA ASP A 76 -0.50 -8.51 19.53
C ASP A 76 -0.10 -9.99 19.66
N THR A 77 0.69 -10.52 18.71
CA THR A 77 1.09 -11.93 18.68
C THR A 77 2.58 -12.09 18.38
N LEU A 78 3.19 -13.16 18.90
CA LEU A 78 4.60 -13.44 18.64
C LEU A 78 4.87 -13.74 17.15
N GLU A 79 3.93 -14.38 16.46
CA GLU A 79 4.06 -14.64 15.01
C GLU A 79 4.02 -13.35 14.18
N GLY A 80 3.27 -12.34 14.62
CA GLY A 80 3.22 -11.03 13.97
C GLY A 80 4.54 -10.26 14.03
N LEU A 81 5.49 -10.67 14.89
CA LEU A 81 6.82 -10.04 14.98
C LEU A 81 7.83 -10.59 13.96
N ALA A 82 7.60 -11.78 13.39
CA ALA A 82 8.51 -12.44 12.44
C ALA A 82 8.93 -11.57 11.23
N PRO A 83 8.04 -10.75 10.62
CA PRO A 83 8.42 -9.87 9.52
C PRO A 83 9.47 -8.81 9.89
N PHE A 84 9.57 -8.47 11.17
CA PHE A 84 10.44 -7.41 11.68
C PHE A 84 11.83 -7.93 12.12
N GLU A 85 12.00 -9.25 12.31
CA GLU A 85 13.28 -9.86 12.70
C GLU A 85 14.37 -9.72 11.61
N SER A 86 13.96 -9.46 10.37
CA SER A 86 14.87 -9.20 9.26
C SER A 86 15.48 -7.79 9.30
N ASP A 87 14.95 -6.89 10.13
CA ASP A 87 15.43 -5.51 10.23
C ASP A 87 16.70 -5.41 11.10
N LYS A 88 17.70 -4.69 10.60
CA LYS A 88 19.02 -4.55 11.26
C LYS A 88 19.18 -3.22 12.00
N ARG A 89 18.17 -2.34 11.95
CA ARG A 89 18.22 -1.03 12.60
C ARG A 89 18.09 -1.23 14.11
N ALA A 90 19.08 -0.76 14.87
CA ALA A 90 19.14 -0.94 16.32
C ALA A 90 17.86 -0.48 17.06
N THR A 91 17.22 0.60 16.60
CA THR A 91 15.98 1.10 17.20
C THR A 91 14.77 0.20 16.94
N VAL A 92 14.71 -0.44 15.76
CA VAL A 92 13.63 -1.37 15.40
C VAL A 92 13.82 -2.69 16.14
N VAL A 93 15.06 -3.17 16.24
CA VAL A 93 15.40 -4.38 17.02
C VAL A 93 15.06 -4.20 18.50
N ALA A 94 15.42 -3.06 19.11
CA ALA A 94 15.09 -2.78 20.50
C ALA A 94 13.57 -2.78 20.74
N ALA A 95 12.78 -2.16 19.86
CA ALA A 95 11.32 -2.18 19.94
C ALA A 95 10.74 -3.59 19.78
N LEU A 96 11.32 -4.40 18.89
CA LEU A 96 10.92 -5.79 18.68
C LEU A 96 11.15 -6.64 19.92
N GLU A 97 12.33 -6.52 20.53
CA GLU A 97 12.67 -7.25 21.77
C GLU A 97 11.76 -6.83 22.94
N GLU A 98 11.52 -5.52 23.11
CA GLU A 98 10.63 -5.01 24.15
C GLU A 98 9.20 -5.54 23.97
N ARG A 99 8.64 -5.44 22.75
CA ARG A 99 7.29 -5.94 22.48
C ARG A 99 7.20 -7.45 22.65
N ARG A 100 8.21 -8.21 22.18
CA ARG A 100 8.27 -9.66 22.35
C ARG A 100 8.22 -10.04 23.82
N LYS A 101 8.95 -9.33 24.69
CA LYS A 101 8.94 -9.56 26.13
C LYS A 101 7.56 -9.30 26.73
N VAL A 102 6.93 -8.17 26.38
CA VAL A 102 5.56 -7.83 26.85
C VAL A 102 4.54 -8.89 26.45
N LEU A 103 4.63 -9.42 25.23
CA LEU A 103 3.71 -10.46 24.75
C LEU A 103 3.93 -11.81 25.45
N ILE A 104 5.17 -12.13 25.84
CA ILE A 104 5.47 -13.32 26.63
C ILE A 104 4.94 -13.16 28.06
N GLU A 105 5.22 -12.02 28.71
CA GLU A 105 4.75 -11.73 30.07
C GLU A 105 3.21 -11.70 30.17
N ASN A 106 2.51 -11.26 29.12
CA ASN A 106 1.04 -11.29 29.07
C ASN A 106 0.45 -12.68 28.74
N ALA A 107 1.26 -13.62 28.27
CA ALA A 107 0.82 -14.99 27.95
C ALA A 107 0.98 -15.97 29.12
N GLU A 108 1.69 -15.57 30.18
CA GLU A 108 1.76 -16.25 31.50
C GLU A 108 0.63 -15.81 32.43
#